data_AF-A0A431WNG5-F1
#
_entry.id   AF-A0A431WNG5-F1
#
_cell.length_a   1.000
_cell.length_b   1.000
_cell.length_c   1.000
_cell.angle_alpha   90.00
_cell.angle_beta   90.00
_cell.angle_gamma   90.00
#
_symmetry.space_group_name_H-M   'P 1'
#
loop_
_entity.id
_entity.type
_entity.pdbx_description
1 polymer ?
#
loop_
_entity_poly.entity_id
_entity_poly.type
_entity_poly.pdbx_seq_one_letter_code
_entity_poly.pdbx_strand_id
1 'polypeptide(L)'
;MIKHITLALVLTLSSVAGQALAETFTEAEYVAIFNGDDINKQKQAIDSLVLAGLSDPKVFDTLHAKFKASLPQAVNNASIDYSAWLLKGLAYSGDEKYQQTFNEIIAGDYPGKLKKYAKKSIPTLKQYKSWTPILSDKSQYAASETREVNVIANALRSDELELKRYAAKRMINHSLYAPHLLSILDSELKEPRLLKHEKLSINTYAYMAKALASSGNPEYKVTLEHIAAHSSEKKLQKYAKKYLKTYY
;
A
#
# COMPACT_ATOMS: atom_id res chain seq x y z
N MET A 1 35.25 -59.97 -6.15
CA MET A 1 34.00 -60.14 -5.39
C MET A 1 33.31 -58.77 -5.31
N ILE A 2 32.20 -58.65 -6.03
CA ILE A 2 31.02 -57.80 -5.80
C ILE A 2 31.27 -56.35 -5.34
N LYS A 3 31.16 -55.44 -6.33
CA LYS A 3 30.72 -54.04 -6.17
C LYS A 3 29.26 -53.99 -5.71
N HIS A 4 28.82 -52.81 -5.25
CA HIS A 4 27.45 -52.31 -5.04
C HIS A 4 27.07 -52.16 -3.54
N ILE A 5 26.36 -51.13 -3.07
CA ILE A 5 25.80 -49.90 -3.65
C ILE A 5 25.56 -48.95 -2.45
N THR A 6 25.79 -47.67 -2.72
CA THR A 6 25.36 -46.43 -2.07
C THR A 6 24.06 -46.50 -1.24
N LEU A 7 24.05 -45.88 -0.05
CA LEU A 7 22.84 -45.19 0.45
C LEU A 7 23.24 -43.94 1.23
N ALA A 8 23.40 -42.84 0.49
CA ALA A 8 23.47 -41.50 1.06
C ALA A 8 22.04 -41.05 1.37
N LEU A 9 21.65 -41.08 2.64
CA LEU A 9 20.38 -40.51 3.10
C LEU A 9 20.59 -39.01 3.35
N VAL A 10 20.52 -38.23 2.28
CA VAL A 10 20.45 -36.76 2.35
C VAL A 10 18.99 -36.40 2.63
N LEU A 11 18.63 -36.29 3.91
CA LEU A 11 17.41 -35.56 4.30
C LEU A 11 17.70 -34.07 4.14
N THR A 12 17.43 -33.55 2.95
CA THR A 12 17.25 -32.12 2.74
C THR A 12 15.90 -31.74 3.35
N LEU A 13 15.94 -31.30 4.61
CA LEU A 13 14.90 -30.44 5.15
C LEU A 13 14.97 -29.12 4.37
N SER A 14 14.25 -29.06 3.26
CA SER A 14 13.89 -27.80 2.63
C SER A 14 12.97 -27.07 3.60
N SER A 15 13.58 -26.26 4.47
CA SER A 15 12.88 -25.18 5.15
C SER A 15 12.34 -24.26 4.06
N VAL A 16 11.07 -24.49 3.70
CA VAL A 16 10.24 -23.45 3.11
C VAL A 16 10.14 -22.39 4.19
N ALA A 17 11.09 -21.47 4.20
CA ALA A 17 10.90 -20.17 4.81
C ALA A 17 9.71 -19.59 4.07
N GLY A 18 8.52 -19.74 4.66
CA GLY A 18 7.35 -19.00 4.24
C GLY A 18 7.77 -17.54 4.25
N GLN A 19 7.91 -16.95 3.06
CA GLN A 19 7.90 -15.51 2.95
C GLN A 19 6.59 -15.12 3.61
N ALA A 20 6.65 -14.49 4.77
CA ALA A 20 5.50 -13.87 5.38
C ALA A 20 5.00 -12.85 4.37
N LEU A 21 4.03 -13.25 3.55
CA LEU A 21 3.21 -12.36 2.75
C LEU A 21 2.77 -11.27 3.73
N ALA A 22 2.92 -10.00 3.36
CA ALA A 22 2.51 -8.90 4.22
C ALA A 22 1.05 -9.17 4.65
N GLU A 23 0.84 -9.51 5.92
CA GLU A 23 -0.46 -10.00 6.39
C GLU A 23 -1.51 -8.94 6.08
N THR A 24 -2.47 -9.28 5.22
CA THR A 24 -3.62 -8.41 4.99
C THR A 24 -4.72 -8.83 5.95
N PHE A 25 -4.84 -8.09 7.05
CA PHE A 25 -5.80 -8.41 8.11
C PHE A 25 -7.24 -8.31 7.60
N THR A 26 -8.06 -9.30 7.91
CA THR A 26 -9.52 -9.20 7.83
C THR A 26 -10.03 -8.08 8.73
N GLU A 27 -11.26 -7.61 8.51
CA GLU A 27 -11.89 -6.59 9.37
C GLU A 27 -11.96 -7.06 10.83
N ALA A 28 -12.26 -8.34 11.06
CA ALA A 28 -12.27 -8.95 12.38
C ALA A 28 -10.88 -8.95 13.04
N GLU A 29 -9.82 -9.25 12.29
CA GLU A 29 -8.44 -9.20 12.79
C GLU A 29 -8.00 -7.77 13.11
N TYR A 30 -8.35 -6.78 12.28
CA TYR A 30 -8.10 -5.38 12.62
C TYR A 30 -8.75 -4.99 13.95
N VAL A 31 -10.03 -5.35 14.13
CA VAL A 31 -10.74 -5.10 15.40
C VAL A 31 -10.04 -5.81 16.56
N ALA A 32 -9.65 -7.07 16.40
CA ALA A 32 -8.93 -7.82 17.44
C ALA A 32 -7.58 -7.17 17.78
N ILE A 33 -6.82 -6.72 16.79
CA ILE A 33 -5.52 -6.05 16.97
C ILE A 33 -5.69 -4.73 17.73
N PHE A 34 -6.67 -3.92 17.37
CA PHE A 34 -6.90 -2.64 18.05
C PHE A 34 -7.51 -2.79 19.45
N ASN A 35 -8.21 -3.90 19.73
CA ASN A 35 -8.63 -4.25 21.08
C ASN A 35 -7.49 -4.78 21.95
N GLY A 36 -6.49 -5.44 21.38
CA GLY A 36 -5.31 -5.93 22.10
C GLY A 36 -4.36 -4.81 22.54
N ASP A 37 -3.21 -5.17 23.13
CA ASP A 37 -2.22 -4.23 23.67
C ASP A 37 -0.85 -4.29 22.98
N ASP A 38 -0.71 -5.11 21.94
CA ASP A 38 0.51 -5.15 21.14
C ASP A 38 0.63 -3.90 20.26
N ILE A 39 1.36 -2.90 20.77
CA ILE A 39 1.63 -1.63 20.10
C ILE A 39 2.31 -1.84 18.74
N ASN A 40 3.22 -2.81 18.62
CA ASN A 40 3.93 -3.04 17.37
C ASN A 40 2.98 -3.61 16.31
N LYS A 41 2.16 -4.58 16.69
CA LYS A 41 1.13 -5.15 15.80
C LYS A 41 0.10 -4.10 15.39
N GLN A 42 -0.26 -3.18 16.30
CA GLN A 42 -1.15 -2.05 15.97
C GLN A 42 -0.54 -1.06 14.99
N LYS A 43 0.76 -0.74 15.12
CA LYS A 43 1.45 0.10 14.13
C LYS A 43 1.52 -0.58 12.76
N GLN A 44 1.78 -1.89 12.72
CA GLN A 44 1.74 -2.69 11.48
C GLN A 44 0.34 -2.70 10.85
N ALA A 45 -0.71 -2.84 11.67
CA ALA A 45 -2.10 -2.71 11.22
C ALA A 45 -2.37 -1.31 10.64
N ILE A 46 -1.92 -0.24 11.29
CA ILE A 46 -2.08 1.13 10.78
C ILE A 46 -1.37 1.34 9.43
N ASP A 47 -0.17 0.79 9.25
CA ASP A 47 0.54 0.91 7.98
C ASP A 47 -0.12 0.10 6.85
N SER A 48 -0.77 -1.03 7.17
CA SER A 48 -1.51 -1.82 6.18
C SER A 48 -2.85 -1.19 5.76
N LEU A 49 -3.48 -0.35 6.61
CA LEU A 49 -4.74 0.33 6.30
C LEU A 49 -4.71 1.18 5.01
N VAL A 50 -3.53 1.67 4.60
CA VAL A 50 -3.36 2.59 3.46
C VAL A 50 -3.98 2.07 2.16
N LEU A 51 -3.82 0.77 1.90
CA LEU A 51 -4.39 0.08 0.73
C LEU A 51 -5.19 -1.15 1.17
N ALA A 52 -5.85 -1.08 2.34
CA ALA A 52 -6.64 -2.21 2.83
C ALA A 52 -8.04 -2.29 2.19
N GLY A 53 -8.53 -1.18 1.62
CA GLY A 53 -9.86 -1.12 0.97
C GLY A 53 -11.01 -1.44 1.92
N LEU A 54 -10.88 -1.12 3.20
CA LEU A 54 -11.90 -1.39 4.20
C LEU A 54 -13.06 -0.40 4.07
N SER A 55 -14.27 -0.91 4.23
CA SER A 55 -15.50 -0.12 4.28
C SER A 55 -16.25 -0.23 5.60
N ASP A 56 -15.89 -1.20 6.45
CA ASP A 56 -16.56 -1.38 7.75
C ASP A 56 -16.16 -0.28 8.75
N PRO A 57 -17.11 0.56 9.21
CA PRO A 57 -16.83 1.59 10.21
C PRO A 57 -16.32 1.03 11.54
N LYS A 58 -16.60 -0.25 11.87
CA LYS A 58 -16.22 -0.87 13.14
C LYS A 58 -14.71 -0.88 13.38
N VAL A 59 -13.91 -1.05 12.32
CA VAL A 59 -12.45 -1.04 12.41
C VAL A 59 -11.96 0.33 12.89
N PHE A 60 -12.45 1.40 12.27
CA PHE A 60 -12.04 2.76 12.59
C PHE A 60 -12.66 3.25 13.91
N ASP A 61 -13.86 2.79 14.27
CA ASP A 61 -14.45 3.09 15.57
C ASP A 61 -13.71 2.42 16.72
N THR A 62 -13.23 1.19 16.52
CA THR A 62 -12.37 0.50 17.49
C THR A 62 -11.01 1.20 17.61
N LEU A 63 -10.41 1.60 16.49
CA LEU A 63 -9.19 2.41 16.47
C LEU A 63 -9.39 3.75 17.20
N HIS A 64 -10.55 4.38 17.03
CA HIS A 64 -10.88 5.65 17.69
C HIS A 64 -11.01 5.48 19.20
N ALA A 65 -11.67 4.41 19.66
CA ALA A 65 -11.74 4.06 21.07
C ALA A 65 -10.34 3.83 21.66
N LYS A 66 -9.47 3.10 20.95
CA LYS A 66 -8.08 2.88 21.37
C LYS A 66 -7.29 4.19 21.46
N PHE A 67 -7.48 5.10 20.50
CA PHE A 67 -6.90 6.44 20.55
C PHE A 67 -7.35 7.24 21.77
N LYS A 68 -8.66 7.27 22.06
CA LYS A 68 -9.18 7.98 23.23
C LYS A 68 -8.59 7.42 24.54
N ALA A 69 -8.47 6.10 24.64
CA ALA A 69 -7.85 5.43 25.78
C ALA A 69 -6.35 5.71 25.91
N SER A 70 -5.64 5.96 24.80
CA SER A 70 -4.20 6.24 24.82
C SER A 70 -3.87 7.68 25.24
N LEU A 71 -4.79 8.63 25.09
CA LEU A 71 -4.55 10.05 25.37
C LEU A 71 -4.13 10.35 26.81
N PRO A 72 -4.82 9.88 27.87
CA PRO A 72 -4.38 10.13 29.25
C PRO A 72 -3.00 9.54 29.57
N GLN A 73 -2.56 8.54 28.81
CA GLN A 73 -1.28 7.85 29.00
C GLN A 73 -0.14 8.48 28.19
N ALA A 74 -0.41 9.50 27.37
CA ALA A 74 0.56 10.13 26.46
C ALA A 74 1.50 11.12 27.19
N VAL A 75 2.21 10.63 28.20
CA VAL A 75 3.05 11.44 29.11
C VAL A 75 4.54 11.43 28.76
N ASN A 76 4.97 10.52 27.88
CA ASN A 76 6.37 10.40 27.46
C ASN A 76 6.49 10.22 25.93
N ASN A 77 7.70 10.33 25.40
CA ASN A 77 7.94 10.30 23.95
C ASN A 77 7.36 9.07 23.24
N ALA A 78 7.41 7.89 23.88
CA ALA A 78 6.93 6.63 23.30
C ALA A 78 5.40 6.57 23.26
N SER A 79 4.73 6.92 24.36
CA SER A 79 3.26 6.97 24.46
C SER A 79 2.64 8.07 23.60
N ILE A 80 3.32 9.22 23.48
CA ILE A 80 2.96 10.29 22.55
C ILE A 80 3.12 9.83 21.10
N ASP A 81 4.20 9.13 20.76
CA ASP A 81 4.39 8.56 19.42
C ASP A 81 3.28 7.57 19.07
N TYR A 82 2.96 6.66 19.99
CA TYR A 82 1.89 5.70 19.80
C TYR A 82 0.53 6.37 19.56
N SER A 83 0.15 7.36 20.38
CA SER A 83 -1.10 8.12 20.16
C SER A 83 -1.11 8.87 18.81
N ALA A 84 0.05 9.37 18.37
CA ALA A 84 0.18 9.97 17.04
C ALA A 84 0.00 8.97 15.90
N TRP A 85 0.44 7.71 16.08
CA TRP A 85 0.20 6.63 15.14
C TRP A 85 -1.29 6.33 15.00
N LEU A 86 -2.03 6.26 16.11
CA LEU A 86 -3.48 6.02 16.07
C LEU A 86 -4.22 7.16 15.34
N LEU A 87 -3.83 8.43 15.56
CA LEU A 87 -4.35 9.60 14.81
C LEU A 87 -4.10 9.49 13.30
N LYS A 88 -2.93 9.00 12.90
CA LYS A 88 -2.59 8.75 11.49
C LYS A 88 -3.52 7.68 10.91
N GLY A 89 -3.74 6.57 11.62
CA GLY A 89 -4.63 5.50 11.18
C GLY A 89 -6.08 5.95 11.03
N LEU A 90 -6.59 6.78 11.94
CA LEU A 90 -7.95 7.34 11.84
C LEU A 90 -8.16 8.17 10.57
N ALA A 91 -7.12 8.88 10.13
CA ALA A 91 -7.19 9.66 8.90
C ALA A 91 -7.41 8.80 7.65
N TYR A 92 -7.02 7.52 7.67
CA TYR A 92 -7.21 6.61 6.55
C TYR A 92 -8.65 6.12 6.37
N SER A 93 -9.55 6.44 7.32
CA SER A 93 -10.98 6.15 7.16
C SER A 93 -11.60 6.95 6.00
N GLY A 94 -11.18 8.20 5.83
CA GLY A 94 -11.91 9.17 5.00
C GLY A 94 -13.25 9.63 5.58
N ASP A 95 -13.59 9.23 6.81
CA ASP A 95 -14.86 9.56 7.46
C ASP A 95 -14.77 10.89 8.20
N GLU A 96 -15.57 11.86 7.77
CA GLU A 96 -15.58 13.23 8.31
C GLU A 96 -15.94 13.28 9.80
N LYS A 97 -16.57 12.24 10.36
CA LYS A 97 -16.88 12.19 11.81
C LYS A 97 -15.63 12.30 12.68
N TYR A 98 -14.46 11.88 12.20
CA TYR A 98 -13.20 11.97 12.96
C TYR A 98 -12.50 13.33 12.84
N GLN A 99 -13.00 14.23 12.00
CA GLN A 99 -12.43 15.58 11.85
C GLN A 99 -12.53 16.37 13.17
N GLN A 100 -13.62 16.21 13.92
CA GLN A 100 -13.78 16.84 15.22
C GLN A 100 -12.67 16.42 16.19
N THR A 101 -12.36 15.12 16.25
CA THR A 101 -11.27 14.60 17.08
C THR A 101 -9.94 15.28 16.76
N PHE A 102 -9.62 15.49 15.48
CA PHE A 102 -8.39 16.20 15.11
C PHE A 102 -8.38 17.66 15.57
N ASN A 103 -9.51 18.36 15.42
CA ASN A 103 -9.64 19.76 15.85
C ASN A 103 -9.52 19.91 17.36
N GLU A 104 -10.11 19.00 18.14
CA GLU A 104 -10.01 18.97 19.61
C GLU A 104 -8.55 18.82 20.06
N ILE A 105 -7.78 17.92 19.43
CA ILE A 105 -6.35 17.76 19.73
C ILE A 105 -5.55 19.03 19.40
N ILE A 106 -5.89 19.70 18.30
CA ILE A 106 -5.21 20.92 17.85
C ILE A 106 -5.45 22.07 18.84
N ALA A 107 -6.68 22.24 19.29
CA ALA A 107 -7.10 23.33 20.17
C ALA A 107 -6.77 23.08 21.65
N GLY A 108 -6.77 21.81 22.09
CA GLY A 108 -6.56 21.43 23.49
C GLY A 108 -5.12 21.55 23.97
N ASP A 109 -4.92 21.29 25.26
CA ASP A 109 -3.59 21.26 25.87
C ASP A 109 -2.92 19.88 25.72
N TYR A 110 -2.55 19.55 24.49
CA TYR A 110 -1.86 18.31 24.15
C TYR A 110 -0.39 18.54 23.73
N PRO A 111 0.47 17.53 23.89
CA PRO A 111 1.85 17.58 23.41
C PRO A 111 1.97 18.02 21.95
N GLY A 112 2.96 18.86 21.66
CA GLY A 112 3.14 19.46 20.33
C GLY A 112 3.23 18.45 19.18
N LYS A 113 3.73 17.24 19.45
CA LYS A 113 3.74 16.13 18.47
C LYS A 113 2.33 15.67 18.11
N LEU A 114 1.41 15.52 19.07
CA LEU A 114 0.01 15.16 18.78
C LEU A 114 -0.68 16.26 17.97
N LYS A 115 -0.52 17.53 18.35
CA LYS A 115 -1.01 18.68 17.58
C LYS A 115 -0.52 18.66 16.13
N LYS A 116 0.78 18.38 15.93
CA LYS A 116 1.38 18.27 14.60
C LYS A 116 0.76 17.14 13.78
N TYR A 117 0.57 15.95 14.37
CA TYR A 117 -0.01 14.82 13.64
C TYR A 117 -1.50 15.00 13.38
N ALA A 118 -2.27 15.57 14.31
CA ALA A 118 -3.66 15.95 14.07
C ALA A 118 -3.81 16.92 12.89
N LYS A 119 -2.96 17.96 12.80
CA LYS A 119 -2.94 18.87 11.63
C LYS A 119 -2.63 18.15 10.32
N LYS A 120 -1.75 17.14 10.34
CA LYS A 120 -1.42 16.32 9.16
C LYS A 120 -2.53 15.34 8.81
N SER A 121 -3.29 14.86 9.78
CA SER A 121 -4.41 13.94 9.57
C SER A 121 -5.57 14.58 8.80
N ILE A 122 -5.79 15.89 8.91
CA ILE A 122 -6.88 16.59 8.18
C ILE A 122 -6.76 16.45 6.65
N PRO A 123 -5.66 16.84 5.98
CA PRO A 123 -5.53 16.66 4.53
C PRO A 123 -5.49 15.19 4.13
N THR A 124 -4.96 14.30 4.98
CA THR A 124 -5.02 12.84 4.75
C THR A 124 -6.46 12.34 4.78
N LEU A 125 -7.29 12.76 5.74
CA LEU A 125 -8.70 12.40 5.82
C LEU A 125 -9.44 12.80 4.55
N LYS A 126 -9.22 14.04 4.07
CA LYS A 126 -9.81 14.52 2.81
C LYS A 126 -9.38 13.67 1.61
N GLN A 127 -8.11 13.27 1.54
CA GLN A 127 -7.60 12.40 0.48
C GLN A 127 -8.25 11.01 0.54
N TYR A 128 -8.39 10.43 1.73
CA TYR A 128 -9.01 9.11 1.88
C TYR A 128 -10.53 9.14 1.67
N LYS A 129 -11.19 10.28 1.89
CA LYS A 129 -12.60 10.45 1.48
C LYS A 129 -12.79 10.18 -0.02
N SER A 130 -11.82 10.54 -0.87
CA SER A 130 -11.83 10.18 -2.30
C SER A 130 -11.31 8.76 -2.59
N TRP A 131 -10.31 8.28 -1.84
CA TRP A 131 -9.69 6.99 -2.13
C TRP A 131 -10.48 5.78 -1.63
N THR A 132 -11.11 5.88 -0.45
CA THR A 132 -11.81 4.76 0.17
C THR A 132 -12.91 4.16 -0.71
N PRO A 133 -13.78 4.95 -1.38
CA PRO A 133 -14.78 4.39 -2.30
C PRO A 133 -14.16 3.63 -3.49
N ILE A 134 -13.03 4.10 -4.02
CA ILE A 134 -12.30 3.43 -5.11
C ILE A 134 -11.71 2.10 -4.63
N LEU A 135 -11.07 2.11 -3.46
CA LEU A 135 -10.38 0.94 -2.92
C LEU A 135 -11.36 -0.16 -2.46
N SER A 136 -12.51 0.24 -1.94
CA SER A 136 -13.54 -0.68 -1.43
C SER A 136 -14.53 -1.17 -2.48
N ASP A 137 -14.53 -0.61 -3.70
CA ASP A 137 -15.44 -1.04 -4.77
C ASP A 137 -15.16 -2.47 -5.22
N LYS A 138 -16.11 -3.38 -4.96
CA LYS A 138 -16.00 -4.80 -5.31
C LYS A 138 -16.47 -5.12 -6.73
N SER A 139 -16.98 -4.14 -7.48
CA SER A 139 -17.60 -4.35 -8.80
C SER A 139 -16.66 -4.94 -9.85
N GLN A 140 -15.36 -4.67 -9.74
CA GLN A 140 -14.30 -5.13 -10.64
C GLN A 140 -13.37 -6.17 -10.00
N TYR A 141 -13.77 -6.76 -8.87
CA TYR A 141 -12.94 -7.76 -8.21
C TYR A 141 -12.88 -9.05 -9.02
N ALA A 142 -11.66 -9.53 -9.28
CA ALA A 142 -11.43 -10.87 -9.79
C ALA A 142 -11.56 -11.87 -8.64
N ALA A 143 -12.50 -12.81 -8.76
CA ALA A 143 -12.78 -13.80 -7.72
C ALA A 143 -11.59 -14.74 -7.42
N SER A 144 -10.67 -14.91 -8.38
CA SER A 144 -9.44 -15.70 -8.22
C SER A 144 -8.33 -14.97 -7.47
N GLU A 145 -8.48 -13.66 -7.23
CA GLU A 145 -7.45 -12.81 -6.66
C GLU A 145 -7.70 -12.51 -5.18
N THR A 146 -6.62 -12.26 -4.43
CA THR A 146 -6.74 -11.83 -3.03
C THR A 146 -7.34 -10.42 -2.95
N ARG A 147 -7.84 -10.04 -1.77
CA ARG A 147 -8.30 -8.66 -1.54
C ARG A 147 -7.19 -7.64 -1.81
N GLU A 148 -5.95 -7.90 -1.38
CA GLU A 148 -4.83 -6.96 -1.62
C GLU A 148 -4.60 -6.72 -3.11
N VAL A 149 -4.61 -7.80 -3.90
CA VAL A 149 -4.47 -7.69 -5.36
C VAL A 149 -5.63 -6.90 -5.96
N ASN A 150 -6.87 -7.19 -5.56
CA ASN A 150 -8.04 -6.48 -6.06
C ASN A 150 -8.06 -4.99 -5.69
N VAL A 151 -7.67 -4.63 -4.46
CA VAL A 151 -7.59 -3.24 -4.01
C VAL A 151 -6.51 -2.47 -4.79
N ILE A 152 -5.35 -3.09 -5.01
CA ILE A 152 -4.27 -2.50 -5.82
C ILE A 152 -4.71 -2.38 -7.29
N ALA A 153 -5.46 -3.36 -7.81
CA ALA A 153 -6.02 -3.30 -9.16
C ALA A 153 -6.96 -2.09 -9.32
N ASN A 154 -7.87 -1.86 -8.37
CA ASN A 154 -8.71 -0.66 -8.37
C ASN A 154 -7.89 0.63 -8.33
N ALA A 155 -6.90 0.70 -7.45
CA ALA A 155 -6.02 1.85 -7.33
C ALA A 155 -5.31 2.18 -8.66
N LEU A 156 -4.79 1.17 -9.37
CA LEU A 156 -4.12 1.33 -10.66
C LEU A 156 -5.07 1.76 -11.80
N ARG A 157 -6.33 1.33 -11.76
CA ARG A 157 -7.35 1.67 -12.77
C ARG A 157 -7.94 3.06 -12.59
N SER A 158 -7.98 3.57 -11.35
CA SER A 158 -8.59 4.84 -10.97
C SER A 158 -8.09 6.05 -11.77
N ASP A 159 -8.76 7.20 -11.71
CA ASP A 159 -8.23 8.45 -12.28
C ASP A 159 -7.41 9.27 -11.26
N GLU A 160 -7.09 8.68 -10.11
CA GLU A 160 -6.35 9.29 -9.02
C GLU A 160 -4.84 9.02 -9.13
N LEU A 161 -4.09 9.94 -9.76
CA LEU A 161 -2.64 9.77 -10.01
C LEU A 161 -1.82 9.44 -8.76
N GLU A 162 -2.10 10.12 -7.64
CA GLU A 162 -1.42 9.83 -6.38
C GLU A 162 -1.70 8.41 -5.87
N LEU A 163 -2.94 7.92 -6.07
CA LEU A 163 -3.33 6.57 -5.69
C LEU A 163 -2.66 5.52 -6.57
N LYS A 164 -2.66 5.72 -7.90
CA LYS A 164 -1.91 4.86 -8.85
C LYS A 164 -0.44 4.77 -8.46
N ARG A 165 0.17 5.92 -8.15
CA ARG A 165 1.59 6.00 -7.77
C ARG A 165 1.86 5.24 -6.48
N TYR A 166 0.96 5.36 -5.49
CA TYR A 166 1.10 4.63 -4.23
C TYR A 166 0.98 3.12 -4.45
N ALA A 167 0.02 2.68 -5.26
CA ALA A 167 -0.16 1.27 -5.64
C ALA A 167 1.08 0.70 -6.36
N ALA A 168 1.63 1.41 -7.35
CA ALA A 168 2.84 0.98 -8.03
C ALA A 168 4.05 0.88 -7.08
N LYS A 169 4.19 1.81 -6.13
CA LYS A 169 5.22 1.74 -5.09
C LYS A 169 5.02 0.57 -4.14
N ARG A 170 3.77 0.27 -3.76
CA ARG A 170 3.42 -0.90 -2.94
C ARG A 170 3.85 -2.19 -3.65
N MET A 171 3.53 -2.32 -4.93
CA MET A 171 3.97 -3.48 -5.73
C MET A 171 5.48 -3.67 -5.70
N ILE A 172 6.26 -2.61 -5.92
CA ILE A 172 7.72 -2.66 -5.90
C ILE A 172 8.26 -3.06 -4.52
N ASN A 173 7.76 -2.42 -3.46
CA ASN A 173 8.29 -2.60 -2.11
C ASN A 173 7.96 -3.97 -1.51
N HIS A 174 6.87 -4.60 -1.97
CA HIS A 174 6.39 -5.88 -1.45
C HIS A 174 6.52 -7.02 -2.48
N SER A 175 7.20 -6.78 -3.60
CA SER A 175 7.34 -7.74 -4.70
C SER A 175 6.00 -8.34 -5.17
N LEU A 176 4.94 -7.53 -5.15
CA LEU A 176 3.59 -7.98 -5.51
C LEU A 176 3.39 -7.87 -7.02
N TYR A 177 3.72 -8.95 -7.72
CA TYR A 177 3.70 -9.04 -9.19
C TYR A 177 2.71 -10.09 -9.70
N ALA A 178 1.52 -10.16 -9.10
CA ALA A 178 0.45 -11.03 -9.59
C ALA A 178 0.17 -10.73 -11.08
N PRO A 179 -0.01 -11.74 -11.95
CA PRO A 179 -0.25 -11.54 -13.38
C PRO A 179 -1.39 -10.56 -13.67
N HIS A 180 -2.46 -10.59 -12.85
CA HIS A 180 -3.55 -9.64 -12.95
C HIS A 180 -3.09 -8.18 -12.84
N LEU A 181 -2.24 -7.85 -11.85
CA LEU A 181 -1.71 -6.50 -11.67
C LEU A 181 -0.77 -6.09 -12.80
N LEU A 182 0.09 -7.00 -13.26
CA LEU A 182 1.01 -6.72 -14.34
C LEU A 182 0.26 -6.43 -15.66
N SER A 183 -0.82 -7.16 -15.93
CA SER A 183 -1.68 -6.91 -17.10
C SER A 183 -2.34 -5.52 -17.07
N ILE A 184 -2.74 -5.04 -15.88
CA ILE A 184 -3.30 -3.69 -15.71
C ILE A 184 -2.23 -2.64 -15.97
N LEU A 185 -1.04 -2.81 -15.39
CA LEU A 185 0.08 -1.90 -15.62
C LEU A 185 0.43 -1.86 -17.11
N ASP A 186 0.53 -3.02 -17.76
CA ASP A 186 0.86 -3.14 -19.18
C ASP A 186 -0.13 -2.40 -20.06
N SER A 187 -1.43 -2.66 -19.88
CA SER A 187 -2.49 -1.99 -20.62
C SER A 187 -2.47 -0.47 -20.44
N GLU A 188 -2.36 0.00 -19.19
CA GLU A 188 -2.34 1.43 -18.86
C GLU A 188 -1.04 2.12 -19.31
N LEU A 189 0.07 1.39 -19.44
CA LEU A 189 1.35 1.93 -19.92
C LEU A 189 1.47 1.97 -21.45
N LYS A 190 0.74 1.10 -22.16
CA LYS A 190 0.59 1.17 -23.62
C LYS A 190 -0.18 2.44 -24.02
N GLU A 191 -1.26 2.74 -23.30
CA GLU A 191 -2.11 3.92 -23.53
C GLU A 191 -2.27 4.72 -22.24
N PRO A 192 -1.31 5.60 -21.89
CA PRO A 192 -1.28 6.27 -20.60
C PRO A 192 -2.27 7.44 -20.52
N ARG A 193 -3.54 7.11 -20.21
CA ARG A 193 -4.72 8.00 -20.23
C ARG A 193 -4.56 9.32 -19.48
N LEU A 194 -3.76 9.35 -18.42
CA LEU A 194 -3.57 10.51 -17.54
C LEU A 194 -2.20 11.17 -17.70
N LEU A 195 -1.41 10.75 -18.69
CA LEU A 195 -0.09 11.33 -18.92
C LEU A 195 -0.23 12.76 -19.45
N LYS A 196 0.45 13.69 -18.76
CA LYS A 196 0.50 15.12 -19.06
C LYS A 196 1.93 15.61 -18.84
N HIS A 197 2.26 16.80 -19.34
CA HIS A 197 3.54 17.50 -19.10
C HIS A 197 3.69 18.02 -17.65
N GLU A 198 3.34 17.20 -16.67
CA GLU A 198 3.30 17.54 -15.24
C GLU A 198 4.10 16.54 -14.42
N LYS A 199 4.73 17.03 -13.34
CA LYS A 199 5.62 16.20 -12.52
C LYS A 199 4.91 15.00 -11.91
N LEU A 200 3.66 15.14 -11.48
CA LEU A 200 2.92 14.06 -10.82
C LEU A 200 2.58 12.93 -11.80
N SER A 201 1.99 13.24 -12.95
CA SER A 201 1.63 12.23 -13.97
C SER A 201 2.88 11.50 -14.47
N ILE A 202 3.94 12.22 -14.85
CA ILE A 202 5.21 11.63 -15.31
C ILE A 202 5.79 10.67 -14.27
N ASN A 203 5.83 11.10 -13.00
CA ASN A 203 6.35 10.24 -11.92
C ASN A 203 5.46 9.02 -11.67
N THR A 204 4.14 9.17 -11.78
CA THR A 204 3.19 8.07 -11.62
C THR A 204 3.44 6.98 -12.65
N TYR A 205 3.48 7.36 -13.94
CA TYR A 205 3.79 6.42 -15.02
C TYR A 205 5.21 5.86 -14.95
N ALA A 206 6.19 6.64 -14.48
CA ALA A 206 7.54 6.12 -14.23
C ALA A 206 7.57 5.04 -13.13
N TYR A 207 6.80 5.20 -12.05
CA TYR A 207 6.69 4.18 -11.01
C TYR A 207 5.93 2.95 -11.50
N MET A 208 4.89 3.12 -12.31
CA MET A 208 4.18 2.01 -12.95
C MET A 208 5.11 1.22 -13.88
N ALA A 209 5.87 1.90 -14.74
CA ALA A 209 6.87 1.27 -15.60
C ALA A 209 7.97 0.56 -14.79
N LYS A 210 8.38 1.17 -13.67
CA LYS A 210 9.32 0.53 -12.74
C LYS A 210 8.73 -0.74 -12.13
N ALA A 211 7.47 -0.71 -11.69
CA ALA A 211 6.79 -1.88 -11.11
C ALA A 211 6.68 -3.02 -12.12
N LEU A 212 6.30 -2.70 -13.37
CA LEU A 212 6.24 -3.67 -14.46
C LEU A 212 7.62 -4.29 -14.73
N ALA A 213 8.67 -3.46 -14.85
CA ALA A 213 10.05 -3.92 -15.03
C ALA A 213 10.56 -4.77 -13.86
N SER A 214 10.19 -4.41 -12.63
CA SER A 214 10.66 -5.09 -11.41
C SER A 214 10.11 -6.51 -11.26
N SER A 215 9.07 -6.87 -12.03
CA SER A 215 8.60 -8.25 -12.12
C SER A 215 9.61 -9.19 -12.80
N GLY A 216 10.51 -8.64 -13.63
CA GLY A 216 11.48 -9.41 -14.43
C GLY A 216 10.84 -10.26 -15.54
N ASN A 217 9.53 -10.19 -15.75
CA ASN A 217 8.83 -11.02 -16.73
C ASN A 217 9.09 -10.52 -18.17
N PRO A 218 9.76 -11.31 -19.04
CA PRO A 218 10.17 -10.86 -20.37
C PRO A 218 9.03 -10.42 -21.29
N GLU A 219 7.80 -10.87 -21.05
CA GLU A 219 6.64 -10.49 -21.86
C GLU A 219 6.39 -8.97 -21.86
N TYR A 220 6.71 -8.29 -20.76
CA TYR A 220 6.48 -6.86 -20.61
C TYR A 220 7.65 -5.98 -21.09
N LYS A 221 8.73 -6.60 -21.57
CA LYS A 221 9.87 -5.88 -22.13
C LYS A 221 9.45 -4.99 -23.31
N VAL A 222 8.60 -5.51 -24.21
CA VAL A 222 8.12 -4.79 -25.39
C VAL A 222 7.40 -3.49 -25.03
N THR A 223 6.66 -3.47 -23.92
CA THR A 223 5.95 -2.28 -23.44
C THR A 223 6.93 -1.20 -22.99
N LEU A 224 8.00 -1.59 -22.30
CA LEU A 224 9.05 -0.65 -21.89
C LEU A 224 9.88 -0.14 -23.08
N GLU A 225 10.14 -0.98 -24.08
CA GLU A 225 10.75 -0.57 -25.35
C GLU A 225 9.88 0.47 -26.08
N HIS A 226 8.57 0.22 -26.15
CA HIS A 226 7.62 1.14 -26.75
C HIS A 226 7.64 2.51 -26.05
N ILE A 227 7.57 2.56 -24.71
CA ILE A 227 7.64 3.81 -23.94
C ILE A 227 8.98 4.52 -24.15
N ALA A 228 10.08 3.77 -24.16
CA ALA A 228 11.43 4.30 -24.34
C ALA A 228 11.62 4.99 -25.70
N ALA A 229 10.92 4.52 -26.73
CA ALA A 229 11.01 5.04 -28.09
C ALA A 229 9.94 6.11 -28.40
N HIS A 230 8.70 5.94 -27.92
CA HIS A 230 7.54 6.67 -28.44
C HIS A 230 6.81 7.53 -27.42
N SER A 231 7.14 7.46 -26.12
CA SER A 231 6.46 8.31 -25.14
C SER A 231 6.63 9.80 -25.47
N SER A 232 5.57 10.59 -25.36
CA SER A 232 5.63 12.05 -25.52
C SER A 232 6.51 12.73 -24.46
N GLU A 233 6.84 12.03 -23.37
CA GLU A 233 7.59 12.54 -22.23
C GLU A 233 9.04 12.06 -22.20
N LYS A 234 9.99 12.95 -22.51
CA LYS A 234 11.44 12.63 -22.49
C LYS A 234 11.92 12.03 -21.16
N LYS A 235 11.34 12.47 -20.03
CA LYS A 235 11.68 11.92 -18.71
C LYS A 235 11.21 10.47 -18.57
N LEU A 236 9.99 10.18 -19.03
CA LEU A 236 9.45 8.83 -18.99
C LEU A 236 10.24 7.89 -19.92
N GLN A 237 10.60 8.35 -21.13
CA GLN A 237 11.51 7.63 -22.03
C GLN A 237 12.82 7.25 -21.32
N LYS A 238 13.45 8.21 -20.62
CA LYS A 238 14.71 7.98 -19.88
C LYS A 238 14.54 6.93 -18.77
N TYR A 239 13.43 6.97 -18.05
CA TYR A 239 13.14 5.96 -17.02
C TYR A 239 12.92 4.58 -17.63
N ALA A 240 12.14 4.47 -18.70
CA ALA A 240 11.92 3.20 -19.40
C ALA A 240 13.24 2.60 -19.91
N LYS A 241 14.11 3.39 -20.55
CA LYS A 241 15.46 2.97 -20.95
C LYS A 241 16.30 2.47 -19.79
N LYS A 242 16.21 3.13 -18.63
CA LYS A 242 16.90 2.69 -17.41
C LYS A 242 16.37 1.33 -16.94
N TYR A 243 15.06 1.13 -16.95
CA TYR A 243 14.42 -0.08 -16.43
C TYR A 243 14.52 -1.28 -17.36
N LEU A 244 14.71 -1.07 -18.68
CA LEU A 244 15.00 -2.14 -19.62
C LEU A 244 16.25 -2.96 -19.25
N LYS A 245 17.19 -2.36 -18.51
CA LYS A 245 18.37 -3.06 -17.99
C LYS A 245 18.03 -4.22 -17.05
N THR A 246 16.80 -4.32 -16.54
CA THR A 246 16.39 -5.47 -15.72
C THR A 246 16.29 -6.77 -16.53
N TYR A 247 16.24 -6.71 -17.86
CA TYR A 247 16.10 -7.87 -18.74
C TYR A 247 17.39 -8.33 -19.43
N TYR A 248 18.53 -7.73 -19.07
CA TYR A 248 19.85 -8.00 -19.66
C TYR A 248 20.89 -8.18 -18.56
#